data_AF-A0A8J9Z6U3-F1
#
_entry.id   AF-A0A8J9Z6U3-F1
#
_cell.length_a   1.000
_cell.length_b   1.000
_cell.length_c   1.000
_cell.angle_alpha   90.00
_cell.angle_beta   90.00
_cell.angle_gamma   90.00
#
_symmetry.space_group_name_H-M   'P 1'
#
loop_
_entity.id
_entity.type
_entity.pdbx_description
1 polymer ?
#
loop_
_entity_poly.entity_id
_entity_poly.type
_entity_poly.pdbx_seq_one_letter_code
_entity_poly.pdbx_strand_id
1 'polypeptide(L)'
;MVNFTGKYSVVEWDDESFVKFFASMGVPDPNMAFELFKTAKDSEIIDKGDTVIFRIPDPASEGGERDILFKVGAESDALGPIGVPVKKFTIKEGNKLIFHETAPNGQKNITVRELQGDKMILTKTHEGTGVTARCVLKRERSKL
;
A
#
# COMPACT_ATOMS: atom_id res chain seq x y z
N MET A 1 -10.61 -10.53 15.87
CA MET A 1 -10.08 -9.48 14.97
C MET A 1 -9.43 -10.18 13.79
N VAL A 2 -9.62 -9.70 12.56
CA VAL A 2 -9.03 -10.33 11.37
C VAL A 2 -7.51 -10.17 11.41
N ASN A 3 -6.77 -11.23 11.08
CA ASN A 3 -5.30 -11.23 11.01
C ASN A 3 -4.84 -11.03 9.56
N PHE A 4 -4.11 -9.94 9.33
CA PHE A 4 -3.57 -9.60 8.01
C PHE A 4 -2.24 -10.29 7.69
N THR A 5 -1.65 -11.01 8.66
CA THR A 5 -0.35 -11.66 8.50
C THR A 5 -0.31 -12.60 7.31
N GLY A 6 0.73 -12.47 6.49
CA GLY A 6 1.00 -13.35 5.36
C GLY A 6 1.87 -12.70 4.30
N LYS A 7 2.40 -13.53 3.41
CA LYS A 7 3.03 -13.10 2.17
C LYS A 7 1.97 -12.94 1.08
N TYR A 8 2.07 -11.89 0.30
CA TYR A 8 1.12 -11.51 -0.73
C TYR A 8 1.86 -11.13 -2.00
N SER A 9 1.38 -11.64 -3.12
CA SER A 9 1.83 -11.26 -4.45
C SER A 9 0.67 -10.67 -5.22
N VAL A 10 0.91 -9.56 -5.93
CA VAL A 10 -0.07 -8.99 -6.85
C VAL A 10 -0.30 -9.97 -8.00
N VAL A 11 -1.56 -10.37 -8.21
CA VAL A 11 -1.98 -11.30 -9.26
C VAL A 11 -2.80 -10.63 -10.36
N GLU A 12 -3.40 -9.46 -10.07
CA GLU A 12 -4.15 -8.67 -11.05
C GLU A 12 -3.85 -7.18 -10.81
N TRP A 13 -3.48 -6.50 -11.90
CA TRP A 13 -3.30 -5.05 -11.94
C TRP A 13 -4.38 -4.41 -12.81
N ASP A 14 -4.89 -3.26 -12.38
CA ASP A 14 -5.62 -2.34 -13.24
C ASP A 14 -4.68 -1.17 -13.59
N ASP A 15 -3.84 -1.39 -14.60
CA ASP A 15 -2.77 -0.48 -15.00
C ASP A 15 -3.29 0.93 -15.31
N GLU A 16 -4.41 1.01 -16.05
CA GLU A 16 -5.02 2.29 -16.43
C GLU A 16 -5.47 3.08 -15.19
N SER A 17 -6.07 2.40 -14.20
CA SER A 17 -6.49 3.05 -12.96
C SER A 17 -5.31 3.63 -12.16
N PHE A 18 -4.19 2.92 -12.10
CA PHE A 18 -2.99 3.39 -11.40
C PHE A 18 -2.35 4.59 -12.10
N VAL A 19 -2.21 4.53 -13.42
CA VAL A 19 -1.67 5.67 -14.19
C VAL A 19 -2.56 6.91 -14.00
N LYS A 20 -3.89 6.76 -14.05
CA LYS A 20 -4.85 7.85 -13.76
C LYS A 20 -4.72 8.37 -12.34
N PHE A 21 -4.54 7.49 -11.35
CA PHE A 21 -4.34 7.89 -9.95
C PHE A 21 -3.06 8.70 -9.77
N PHE A 22 -1.91 8.26 -10.30
CA PHE A 22 -0.67 9.02 -10.24
C PHE A 22 -0.76 10.36 -10.97
N ALA A 23 -1.41 10.40 -12.14
CA ALA A 23 -1.70 11.65 -12.84
C ALA A 23 -2.56 12.61 -12.00
N SER A 24 -3.55 12.09 -11.28
CA SER A 24 -4.43 12.92 -10.43
C SER A 24 -3.72 13.53 -9.23
N MET A 25 -2.63 12.92 -8.77
CA MET A 25 -1.73 13.49 -7.75
C MET A 25 -0.76 14.54 -8.34
N GLY A 26 -0.76 14.75 -9.66
CA GLY A 26 0.15 15.67 -10.34
C GLY A 26 1.58 15.13 -10.48
N VAL A 27 1.76 13.80 -10.48
CA VAL A 27 3.06 13.18 -10.74
C VAL A 27 3.50 13.47 -12.18
N PRO A 28 4.71 14.00 -12.43
CA PRO A 28 5.15 14.39 -13.78
C PRO A 28 5.21 13.23 -14.78
N ASP A 29 5.59 12.03 -14.32
CA ASP A 29 5.58 10.80 -15.11
C ASP A 29 4.77 9.70 -14.39
N PRO A 30 3.45 9.64 -14.62
CA PRO A 30 2.58 8.65 -13.99
C PRO A 30 2.90 7.20 -14.37
N ASN A 31 3.46 6.97 -15.57
CA ASN A 31 3.82 5.63 -16.01
C ASN A 31 5.06 5.13 -15.26
N MET A 32 6.12 5.96 -15.19
CA MET A 32 7.31 5.63 -14.41
C MET A 32 6.98 5.41 -12.93
N ALA A 33 6.13 6.26 -12.35
CA ALA A 33 5.69 6.10 -10.97
C ALA A 33 4.96 4.78 -10.73
N PHE A 34 4.14 4.35 -11.68
CA PHE A 34 3.47 3.06 -11.60
C PHE A 34 4.43 1.88 -11.76
N GLU A 35 5.40 1.96 -12.67
CA GLU A 35 6.43 0.93 -12.80
C GLU A 35 7.29 0.81 -11.54
N LEU A 36 7.63 1.93 -10.89
CA LEU A 36 8.27 1.92 -9.56
C LEU A 36 7.36 1.28 -8.51
N PHE A 37 6.05 1.56 -8.53
CA PHE A 37 5.11 0.94 -7.61
C PHE A 37 5.00 -0.58 -7.80
N LYS A 38 5.11 -1.08 -9.05
CA LYS A 38 5.12 -2.52 -9.36
C LYS A 38 6.31 -3.26 -8.75
N THR A 39 7.39 -2.58 -8.35
CA THR A 39 8.52 -3.22 -7.64
C THR A 39 8.09 -3.80 -6.29
N ALA A 40 7.06 -3.25 -5.66
CA ALA A 40 6.45 -3.76 -4.43
C ALA A 40 5.32 -4.78 -4.69
N LYS A 41 5.38 -5.50 -5.82
CA LYS A 41 4.38 -6.54 -6.18
C LYS A 41 4.33 -7.68 -5.17
N ASP A 42 5.45 -7.97 -4.52
CA ASP A 42 5.58 -8.98 -3.48
C ASP A 42 5.77 -8.26 -2.15
N SER A 43 4.99 -8.63 -1.14
CA SER A 43 5.05 -8.01 0.18
C SER A 43 4.62 -8.99 1.25
N GLU A 44 5.24 -8.88 2.43
CA GLU A 44 4.80 -9.56 3.64
C GLU A 44 4.17 -8.55 4.59
N ILE A 45 3.00 -8.90 5.11
CA ILE A 45 2.36 -8.15 6.19
C ILE A 45 2.56 -8.96 7.47
N ILE A 46 3.03 -8.29 8.53
CA ILE A 46 3.15 -8.85 9.87
C ILE A 46 2.26 -8.02 10.79
N ASP A 47 1.14 -8.58 11.21
CA ASP A 47 0.13 -7.91 12.03
C ASP A 47 0.30 -8.29 13.51
N LYS A 48 0.79 -7.36 14.32
CA LYS A 48 1.00 -7.52 15.77
C LYS A 48 -0.14 -6.93 16.60
N GLY A 49 -1.27 -6.58 15.98
CA GLY A 49 -2.42 -5.98 16.66
C GLY A 49 -2.34 -4.46 16.69
N ASP A 50 -1.42 -3.89 17.48
CA ASP A 50 -1.22 -2.44 17.62
C ASP A 50 -0.25 -1.86 16.58
N THR A 51 0.52 -2.73 15.94
CA THR A 51 1.54 -2.40 14.96
C THR A 51 1.39 -3.32 13.76
N VAL A 52 1.41 -2.75 12.57
CA VAL A 52 1.46 -3.47 11.30
C VAL A 52 2.80 -3.19 10.65
N ILE A 53 3.53 -4.25 10.28
CA ILE A 53 4.80 -4.13 9.58
C ILE A 53 4.59 -4.60 8.14
N PHE A 54 4.96 -3.76 7.18
CA PHE A 54 5.05 -4.14 5.78
C PHE A 54 6.51 -4.39 5.45
N ARG A 55 6.82 -5.63 5.14
CA ARG A 55 8.11 -6.02 4.61
C ARG A 55 8.00 -6.07 3.09
N ILE A 56 8.82 -5.27 2.43
CA ILE A 56 8.84 -5.14 0.96
C ILE A 56 10.27 -5.27 0.45
N PRO A 57 10.48 -5.62 -0.83
CA PRO A 57 11.79 -5.55 -1.45
C PRO A 57 12.42 -4.16 -1.25
N ASP A 58 13.69 -4.14 -0.86
CA ASP A 58 14.45 -2.90 -0.72
C ASP A 58 15.18 -2.59 -2.04
N PRO A 59 14.79 -1.54 -2.78
CA PRO A 59 15.47 -1.20 -4.04
C PRO A 59 16.92 -0.77 -3.84
N ALA A 60 17.34 -0.43 -2.61
CA ALA A 60 18.72 -0.05 -2.30
C ALA A 60 19.63 -1.25 -1.96
N SER A 61 19.08 -2.47 -1.87
CA SER A 61 19.81 -3.68 -1.49
C SER A 61 19.53 -4.82 -2.48
N GLU A 62 20.58 -5.41 -3.05
CA GLU A 62 20.43 -6.55 -3.96
C GLU A 62 19.87 -7.77 -3.21
N GLY A 63 18.59 -8.06 -3.42
CA GLY A 63 17.88 -9.15 -2.73
C GLY A 63 17.50 -8.84 -1.28
N GLY A 64 17.68 -7.61 -0.81
CA GLY A 64 17.29 -7.19 0.53
C GLY A 64 15.79 -6.89 0.65
N GLU A 65 15.29 -6.96 1.88
CA GLU A 65 13.95 -6.51 2.25
C GLU A 65 14.07 -5.40 3.29
N ARG A 66 13.10 -4.49 3.31
CA ARG A 66 12.98 -3.45 4.33
C ARG A 66 11.62 -3.51 5.02
N ASP A 67 11.63 -3.22 6.32
CA ASP A 67 10.44 -3.15 7.15
C ASP A 67 9.93 -1.71 7.23
N ILE A 68 8.65 -1.51 6.93
CA ILE A 68 7.94 -0.26 7.13
C ILE A 68 6.91 -0.48 8.23
N LEU A 69 7.08 0.23 9.34
CA LEU A 69 6.26 0.06 10.54
C LEU A 69 5.14 1.10 10.57
N PHE A 70 3.92 0.66 10.87
CA PHE A 70 2.76 1.51 11.04
C PHE A 70 2.08 1.20 12.37
N LYS A 71 1.98 2.22 13.24
CA LYS A 71 1.22 2.10 14.48
C LYS A 71 -0.26 2.36 14.21
N VAL A 72 -1.13 1.47 14.68
CA VAL A 72 -2.58 1.60 14.51
C VAL A 72 -3.09 2.67 15.47
N GLY A 73 -3.93 3.58 14.97
CA GLY A 73 -4.50 4.67 15.76
C GLY A 73 -3.52 5.80 16.08
N ALA A 74 -2.36 5.84 15.43
CA ALA A 74 -1.38 6.91 15.59
C ALA A 74 -0.87 7.41 14.23
N GLU A 75 -0.46 8.67 14.18
CA GLU A 75 0.25 9.22 13.03
C GLU A 75 1.71 8.76 13.05
N SER A 76 2.26 8.50 11.86
CA SER A 76 3.66 8.17 11.64
C SER A 76 4.17 8.82 10.37
N ASP A 77 5.44 9.21 10.34
CA ASP A 77 6.11 9.59 9.10
C ASP A 77 6.42 8.35 8.27
N ALA A 78 6.16 8.42 6.97
CA ALA A 78 6.42 7.35 6.01
C ALA A 78 6.91 7.91 4.69
N LEU A 79 7.47 7.04 3.84
CA LEU A 79 7.72 7.34 2.45
C LEU A 79 6.58 6.77 1.60
N GLY A 80 5.98 7.63 0.78
CA GLY A 80 4.99 7.25 -0.21
C GLY A 80 5.59 6.47 -1.39
N PRO A 81 4.76 6.07 -2.38
CA PRO A 81 5.13 5.20 -3.50
C PRO A 81 6.33 5.65 -4.36
N ILE A 82 6.71 6.93 -4.30
CA ILE A 82 7.79 7.53 -5.11
C ILE A 82 8.84 8.21 -4.21
N GLY A 83 8.95 7.77 -2.95
CA GLY A 83 9.88 8.38 -1.98
C GLY A 83 9.44 9.74 -1.45
N VAL A 84 8.22 10.19 -1.76
CA VAL A 84 7.65 11.44 -1.21
C VAL A 84 7.37 11.25 0.28
N PRO A 85 7.89 12.09 1.18
CA PRO A 85 7.55 12.02 2.59
C PRO A 85 6.05 12.27 2.80
N VAL A 86 5.37 11.41 3.54
CA VAL A 86 3.95 11.56 3.86
C VAL A 86 3.72 11.34 5.34
N LYS A 87 2.74 12.06 5.90
CA LYS A 87 2.15 11.69 7.19
C LYS A 87 1.12 10.59 6.96
N LYS A 88 1.17 9.55 7.78
CA LYS A 88 0.32 8.38 7.62
C LYS A 88 -0.42 8.05 8.91
N PHE A 89 -1.73 7.87 8.83
CA PHE A 89 -2.57 7.40 9.93
C PHE A 89 -3.19 6.06 9.56
N THR A 90 -3.05 5.06 10.43
CA THR A 90 -3.46 3.67 10.15
C THR A 90 -4.65 3.27 10.99
N ILE A 91 -5.68 2.73 10.35
CA ILE A 91 -6.91 2.25 10.99
C ILE A 91 -7.10 0.77 10.63
N LYS A 92 -7.57 -0.02 11.59
CA LYS A 92 -8.05 -1.38 11.36
C LYS A 92 -9.54 -1.44 11.69
N GLU A 93 -10.34 -1.84 10.71
CA GLU A 93 -11.80 -1.94 10.86
C GLU A 93 -12.30 -3.20 10.16
N GLY A 94 -12.82 -4.16 10.93
CA GLY A 94 -13.30 -5.43 10.38
C GLY A 94 -12.22 -6.18 9.58
N ASN A 95 -12.47 -6.36 8.28
CA ASN A 95 -11.56 -6.98 7.30
C ASN A 95 -10.72 -5.95 6.52
N LYS A 96 -10.69 -4.68 6.95
CA LYS A 96 -9.97 -3.58 6.28
C LYS A 96 -8.81 -3.07 7.11
N LEU A 97 -7.69 -2.83 6.43
CA LEU A 97 -6.56 -2.04 6.88
C LEU A 97 -6.52 -0.77 6.03
N ILE A 98 -6.75 0.37 6.66
CA ILE A 98 -6.97 1.66 6.01
C ILE A 98 -5.83 2.59 6.37
N PHE A 99 -5.28 3.26 5.36
CA PHE A 99 -4.23 4.26 5.52
C PHE A 99 -4.71 5.59 4.99
N HIS A 100 -4.69 6.61 5.82
CA HIS A 100 -4.80 8.00 5.40
C HIS A 100 -3.40 8.57 5.25
N GLU A 101 -3.08 9.07 4.07
CA GLU A 101 -1.75 9.58 3.71
C GLU A 101 -1.89 11.06 3.31
N THR A 102 -1.14 11.94 3.96
CA THR A 102 -1.10 13.38 3.64
C THR A 102 0.30 13.77 3.19
N ALA A 103 0.42 14.27 1.96
CA ALA A 103 1.66 14.76 1.39
C ALA A 103 1.97 16.20 1.87
N PRO A 104 3.22 16.69 1.71
CA PRO A 104 3.62 18.01 2.23
C PRO A 104 2.90 19.18 1.54
N ASN A 105 2.43 18.96 0.31
CA ASN A 105 1.61 19.90 -0.45
C ASN A 105 0.13 19.90 -0.03
N GLY A 106 -0.24 19.14 1.01
CA GLY A 106 -1.61 19.03 1.53
C GLY A 106 -2.51 18.05 0.76
N GLN A 107 -2.03 17.44 -0.33
CA GLN A 107 -2.79 16.40 -1.02
C GLN A 107 -2.97 15.19 -0.11
N LYS A 108 -4.15 14.57 -0.18
CA LYS A 108 -4.51 13.43 0.64
C LYS A 108 -4.90 12.23 -0.20
N ASN A 109 -4.50 11.06 0.28
CA ASN A 109 -4.80 9.78 -0.31
C ASN A 109 -5.31 8.81 0.74
N ILE A 110 -6.25 7.96 0.37
CA ILE A 110 -6.69 6.84 1.17
C ILE A 110 -6.24 5.56 0.48
N THR A 111 -5.57 4.68 1.21
CA THR A 111 -5.28 3.32 0.75
C THR A 111 -6.05 2.34 1.61
N VAL A 112 -6.94 1.55 1.01
CA VAL A 112 -7.69 0.48 1.67
C VAL A 112 -7.13 -0.85 1.21
N ARG A 113 -6.78 -1.72 2.17
CA ARG A 113 -6.47 -3.13 1.95
C ARG A 113 -7.55 -3.97 2.60
N GLU A 114 -8.38 -4.61 1.79
CA GLU A 114 -9.52 -5.40 2.24
C GLU A 114 -9.28 -6.89 2.01
N LEU A 115 -9.40 -7.69 3.07
CA LEU A 115 -9.31 -9.15 2.96
C LEU A 115 -10.64 -9.75 2.49
N GLN A 116 -10.55 -10.58 1.45
CA GLN A 116 -11.66 -11.33 0.87
C GLN A 116 -11.20 -12.77 0.63
N GLY A 117 -11.37 -13.64 1.63
CA GLY A 117 -10.89 -15.03 1.58
C GLY A 117 -9.36 -15.11 1.53
N ASP A 118 -8.82 -15.74 0.49
CA ASP A 118 -7.36 -15.84 0.23
C ASP A 118 -6.80 -14.66 -0.59
N LYS A 119 -7.67 -13.70 -0.94
CA LYS A 119 -7.30 -12.48 -1.68
C LYS A 119 -7.31 -11.26 -0.77
N MET A 120 -6.51 -10.28 -1.16
CA MET A 120 -6.55 -8.91 -0.64
C MET A 120 -6.80 -7.96 -1.80
N ILE A 121 -7.82 -7.12 -1.67
CA ILE A 121 -8.09 -6.03 -2.61
C ILE A 121 -7.39 -4.79 -2.08
N LEU A 122 -6.50 -4.21 -2.87
CA LEU A 122 -5.91 -2.91 -2.58
C LEU A 122 -6.59 -1.87 -3.44
N THR A 123 -7.13 -0.83 -2.80
CA THR A 123 -7.69 0.35 -3.46
C THR A 123 -6.99 1.59 -2.97
N LYS A 124 -6.48 2.42 -3.89
CA LYS A 124 -5.97 3.76 -3.60
C LYS A 124 -6.96 4.78 -4.13
N THR A 125 -7.21 5.84 -3.37
CA THR A 125 -8.13 6.93 -3.74
C THR A 125 -7.45 8.26 -3.47
N HIS A 126 -7.41 9.13 -4.46
CA HIS A 126 -6.97 10.52 -4.27
C HIS A 126 -8.17 11.34 -3.81
N GLU A 127 -8.16 11.84 -2.58
CA GLU A 127 -9.35 12.46 -1.97
C GLU A 127 -9.78 13.72 -2.72
N GLY A 128 -8.84 14.48 -3.29
CA GLY A 128 -9.14 15.73 -3.98
C GLY A 128 -9.93 15.54 -5.28
N THR A 129 -9.81 14.38 -5.94
CA THR A 129 -10.45 14.11 -7.25
C THR A 129 -11.41 12.92 -7.23
N GLY A 130 -11.35 12.08 -6.20
CA GLY A 130 -12.10 10.81 -6.13
C GLY A 130 -11.56 9.71 -7.05
N VAL A 131 -10.48 9.95 -7.81
CA VAL A 131 -9.89 8.96 -8.71
C VAL A 131 -9.35 7.79 -7.90
N THR A 132 -9.70 6.57 -8.32
CA THR A 132 -9.31 5.33 -7.65
C THR A 132 -8.42 4.46 -8.52
N ALA A 133 -7.44 3.79 -7.90
CA ALA A 133 -6.66 2.71 -8.49
C ALA A 133 -6.84 1.41 -7.71
N ARG A 134 -6.75 0.26 -8.38
CA ARG A 134 -6.99 -1.05 -7.76
C ARG A 134 -6.03 -2.14 -8.23
N CYS A 135 -5.56 -2.97 -7.30
CA CYS A 135 -4.96 -4.28 -7.61
C CYS A 135 -5.49 -5.37 -6.69
N VAL A 136 -5.28 -6.62 -7.11
CA VAL A 136 -5.60 -7.82 -6.32
C VAL A 136 -4.32 -8.54 -5.95
N LEU A 137 -4.15 -8.79 -4.66
CA LEU A 137 -3.07 -9.61 -4.15
C LEU A 137 -3.62 -10.97 -3.71
N LYS A 138 -2.85 -12.03 -3.95
CA LYS A 138 -3.15 -13.37 -3.44
C LYS A 138 -2.21 -13.70 -2.30
N ARG A 139 -2.76 -14.23 -1.20
CA ARG A 139 -1.95 -14.72 -0.09
C ARG A 139 -1.22 -15.99 -0.53
N GLU A 140 0.10 -16.03 -0.37
CA GLU A 140 0.86 -17.24 -0.57
C GLU A 140 0.44 -18.29 0.46
N ARG A 141 0.22 -19.52 0.01
CA ARG A 141 0.00 -20.62 0.92
C ARG A 141 1.34 -20.97 1.55
N SER A 142 1.42 -20.92 2.88
CA SER A 142 2.56 -21.47 3.60
C SER A 142 2.70 -22.94 3.20
N LYS A 143 3.87 -23.32 2.68
CA LYS A 143 4.24 -24.72 2.52
C LYS A 143 4.49 -25.26 3.93
N LEU A 144 3.44 -25.75 4.56
CA LEU A 144 3.55 -26.68 5.69
C LEU A 144 3.94 -28.06 5.15
#